data_AF-A0A2A2WF85-F1
#
_entry.id   AF-A0A2A2WF85-F1
#
_cell.length_a   1.000
_cell.length_b   1.000
_cell.length_c   1.000
_cell.angle_alpha   90.00
_cell.angle_beta   90.00
_cell.angle_gamma   90.00
#
_symmetry.space_group_name_H-M   'P 1'
#
loop_
_entity.id
_entity.type
_entity.pdbx_description
1 polymer ?
#
loop_
_entity_poly.entity_id
_entity_poly.type
_entity_poly.pdbx_seq_one_letter_code
_entity_poly.pdbx_strand_id
1 'polypeptide(L)'
;MPPLEFDVVEELSRWACFAPIDKPKRPTPQPSVTKPQAVPVSTTTNEAPHPTSHPPVRTIRNTDKTPGRNDPCSCGSGKKYKNCCRLTSRR
;
A
#
# COMPACT_ATOMS: atom_id res chain seq x y z
N MET A 1 6.61 -18.85 -38.97
CA MET A 1 6.09 -17.89 -37.97
C MET A 1 5.36 -18.68 -36.90
N PRO A 2 5.93 -18.89 -35.71
CA PRO A 2 5.12 -19.33 -34.57
C PRO A 2 4.21 -18.17 -34.10
N PRO A 3 2.99 -18.44 -33.62
CA PRO A 3 2.06 -17.41 -33.19
C PRO A 3 2.55 -16.77 -31.88
N LEU A 4 2.48 -15.44 -31.83
CA LEU A 4 2.69 -14.64 -30.62
C LEU A 4 1.47 -14.76 -29.71
N GLU A 5 1.22 -15.95 -29.14
CA GLU A 5 0.32 -16.07 -28.00
C GLU A 5 1.09 -15.58 -26.77
N PHE A 6 0.94 -14.30 -26.48
CA PHE A 6 1.49 -13.69 -25.29
C PHE A 6 0.64 -14.14 -24.10
N ASP A 7 1.15 -15.09 -23.31
CA ASP A 7 0.46 -15.58 -22.11
C ASP A 7 0.53 -14.52 -20.99
N VAL A 8 -0.48 -13.65 -21.00
CA VAL A 8 -0.70 -12.60 -20.00
C VAL A 8 -0.76 -13.19 -18.58
N VAL A 9 -1.25 -14.43 -18.42
CA VAL A 9 -1.32 -15.11 -17.12
C VAL A 9 0.08 -15.47 -16.64
N GLU A 10 0.93 -16.00 -17.51
CA GLU A 10 2.33 -16.30 -17.19
C GLU A 10 3.09 -15.02 -16.79
N GLU A 11 2.95 -13.95 -17.56
CA GLU A 11 3.66 -12.69 -17.31
C GLU A 11 3.25 -12.06 -15.95
N LEU A 12 1.95 -11.98 -15.68
CA LEU A 12 1.44 -11.40 -14.44
C LEU A 12 1.66 -12.28 -13.21
N SER A 13 1.83 -13.59 -13.40
CA SER A 13 2.13 -14.53 -12.30
C SER A 13 3.46 -14.23 -11.59
N ARG A 14 4.39 -13.52 -12.26
CA ARG A 14 5.67 -13.10 -11.70
C ARG A 14 5.54 -11.96 -10.69
N TRP A 15 4.44 -11.20 -10.71
CA TRP A 15 4.19 -10.18 -9.70
C TRP A 15 3.74 -10.85 -8.40
N ALA A 16 4.47 -10.60 -7.29
CA ALA A 16 4.27 -11.26 -6.00
C ALA A 16 2.83 -11.20 -5.45
N CYS A 17 2.00 -10.27 -5.91
CA CYS A 17 0.60 -10.13 -5.52
C CYS A 17 -0.37 -11.07 -6.27
N PHE A 18 0.06 -11.71 -7.37
CA PHE A 18 -0.77 -12.57 -8.23
C PHE A 18 -0.38 -14.07 -8.17
N ALA A 19 0.35 -14.47 -7.13
CA ALA A 19 0.62 -15.90 -6.91
C ALA A 19 -0.67 -16.65 -6.49
N PRO A 20 -0.84 -17.92 -6.91
CA PRO A 20 -2.00 -18.73 -6.53
C PRO A 20 -2.09 -18.91 -5.00
N ILE A 21 -3.32 -18.85 -4.50
CA ILE A 21 -3.68 -18.79 -3.06
C ILE A 21 -3.22 -20.05 -2.30
N ASP A 22 -3.02 -21.17 -2.99
CA ASP A 22 -2.63 -22.46 -2.40
C ASP A 22 -1.15 -22.56 -2.00
N LYS A 23 -0.34 -21.51 -2.23
CA LYS A 23 1.01 -21.49 -1.64
C LYS A 23 0.84 -21.38 -0.12
N PRO A 24 1.35 -22.33 0.69
CA PRO A 24 1.27 -22.21 2.14
C PRO A 24 1.91 -20.89 2.54
N LYS A 25 1.18 -20.06 3.30
CA LYS A 25 1.69 -18.81 3.87
C LYS A 25 3.02 -19.15 4.55
N ARG A 26 4.13 -18.73 3.94
CA ARG A 26 5.43 -18.73 4.62
C ARG A 26 5.20 -18.03 5.95
N PRO A 27 5.62 -18.60 7.09
CA PRO A 27 5.48 -17.91 8.37
C PRO A 27 6.13 -16.55 8.21
N THR A 28 5.32 -15.50 8.35
CA THR A 28 5.80 -14.12 8.32
C THR A 28 6.88 -14.04 9.38
N PRO A 29 8.15 -13.72 9.05
CA PRO A 29 9.11 -13.42 10.10
C PRO A 29 8.54 -12.23 10.86
N GLN A 30 8.14 -12.46 12.11
CA GLN A 30 7.75 -11.35 12.97
C GLN A 30 8.99 -10.45 13.06
N PRO A 31 8.88 -9.15 12.71
CA PRO A 31 9.98 -8.24 12.97
C PRO A 31 10.14 -8.18 14.48
N SER A 32 11.13 -8.92 15.01
CA SER A 32 11.60 -8.74 16.37
C SER A 32 11.92 -7.26 16.51
N VAL A 33 11.18 -6.56 17.35
CA VAL A 33 11.37 -5.14 17.65
C VAL A 33 12.69 -5.01 18.39
N THR A 34 13.79 -5.07 17.65
CA THR A 34 15.11 -4.70 18.15
C THR A 34 15.32 -3.27 17.70
N LYS A 35 15.23 -2.37 18.68
CA LYS A 35 15.52 -0.94 18.61
C LYS A 35 16.68 -0.65 17.63
N PRO A 36 16.49 0.15 16.56
CA PRO A 36 17.59 0.49 15.68
C PRO A 36 18.60 1.37 16.42
N GLN A 37 19.79 0.82 16.62
CA GLN A 37 20.97 1.56 17.06
C GLN A 37 21.58 2.24 15.84
N ALA A 38 21.91 3.52 15.97
CA ALA A 38 22.43 4.32 14.88
C ALA A 38 23.77 3.76 14.38
N VAL A 39 23.86 3.46 13.08
CA VAL A 39 25.12 3.22 12.37
C VAL A 39 25.26 4.28 11.26
N PRO A 40 26.44 4.92 11.12
CA PRO A 40 26.63 5.99 10.15
C PRO A 40 26.68 5.44 8.71
N VAL A 41 25.95 6.12 7.83
CA VAL A 41 25.92 5.86 6.39
C VAL A 41 27.20 6.43 5.76
N SER A 42 28.05 5.55 5.23
CA SER A 42 29.18 5.95 4.38
C SER A 42 28.75 6.02 2.93
N THR A 43 29.01 7.19 2.33
CA THR A 43 28.83 7.62 0.95
C THR A 43 29.40 6.63 -0.09
N THR A 44 28.59 6.29 -1.09
CA THR A 44 29.06 5.88 -2.42
C THR A 44 28.18 6.55 -3.46
N THR A 45 28.78 7.54 -4.13
CA THR A 45 28.21 8.32 -5.22
C THR A 45 27.88 7.42 -6.41
N ASN A 46 26.64 7.48 -6.89
CA ASN A 46 26.30 7.15 -8.26
C ASN A 46 25.51 8.33 -8.81
N GLU A 47 26.26 9.31 -9.30
CA GLU A 47 25.73 10.47 -9.98
C GLU A 47 25.52 10.11 -11.45
N ALA A 48 24.26 9.97 -11.86
CA ALA A 48 23.86 10.03 -13.26
C ALA A 48 23.04 11.32 -13.44
N PRO A 49 23.42 12.23 -14.35
CA PRO A 49 22.70 13.49 -14.53
C PRO A 49 21.43 13.23 -15.33
N HIS A 50 20.28 13.22 -14.66
CA HIS A 50 18.98 13.39 -15.30
C HIS A 50 18.57 14.86 -15.24
N PRO A 51 18.28 15.54 -16.37
CA PRO A 51 17.80 16.92 -16.34
C PRO A 51 16.43 16.97 -15.66
N THR A 52 16.41 17.43 -14.42
CA THR A 52 15.20 17.64 -13.61
C THR A 52 14.49 18.90 -14.08
N SER A 53 13.40 18.75 -14.84
CA SER A 53 12.50 19.87 -15.17
C SER A 53 11.05 19.63 -14.71
N HIS A 54 10.79 18.64 -13.85
CA HIS A 54 9.47 18.49 -13.25
C HIS A 54 9.47 19.10 -11.85
N PRO A 55 8.54 20.03 -11.55
CA PRO A 55 8.37 20.49 -10.18
C PRO A 55 8.04 19.29 -9.28
N PRO A 56 8.47 19.31 -8.00
CA PRO A 56 8.18 18.22 -7.09
C PRO A 56 6.66 18.04 -6.96
N VAL A 57 6.16 16.89 -7.40
CA VAL A 57 4.75 16.51 -7.21
C VAL A 57 4.50 16.38 -5.72
N ARG A 58 3.60 17.20 -5.18
CA ARG A 58 3.14 17.08 -3.80
C ARG A 58 2.04 16.04 -3.73
N THR A 59 2.07 15.17 -2.72
CA THR A 59 0.97 14.24 -2.45
C THR A 59 -0.22 15.01 -1.85
N ILE A 60 -1.42 14.75 -2.35
CA ILE A 60 -2.66 15.26 -1.74
C ILE A 60 -2.86 14.52 -0.42
N ARG A 61 -2.83 15.23 0.72
CA ARG A 61 -3.22 14.68 2.02
C ARG A 61 -4.64 15.13 2.33
N ASN A 62 -5.52 14.18 2.63
CA ASN A 62 -6.85 14.53 3.12
C ASN A 62 -6.72 15.21 4.49
N THR A 63 -7.00 16.51 4.54
CA THR A 63 -6.99 17.31 5.77
C THR A 63 -8.32 17.26 6.51
N ASP A 64 -9.36 16.72 5.88
CA ASP A 64 -10.69 16.69 6.46
C ASP A 64 -10.73 15.72 7.64
N LYS A 65 -11.24 16.20 8.77
CA LYS A 65 -11.43 15.43 9.99
C LYS A 65 -12.65 14.52 9.84
N THR A 66 -12.57 13.55 8.94
CA THR A 66 -13.58 12.48 8.90
C THR A 66 -13.43 11.62 10.14
N PRO A 67 -14.55 11.21 10.79
CA PRO A 67 -14.46 10.32 11.92
C PRO A 67 -13.72 9.04 11.54
N GLY A 68 -12.89 8.55 12.46
CA GLY A 68 -12.21 7.29 12.32
C GLY A 68 -13.20 6.15 12.11
N ARG A 69 -12.77 5.08 11.44
CA ARG A 69 -13.65 3.95 11.08
C ARG A 69 -14.39 3.35 12.29
N ASN A 70 -13.77 3.35 13.47
CA ASN A 70 -14.34 2.79 14.69
C ASN A 70 -14.95 3.83 15.64
N ASP A 71 -14.83 5.12 15.33
CA ASP A 71 -15.33 6.20 16.17
C ASP A 71 -16.87 6.21 16.21
N PRO A 72 -17.50 6.79 17.25
CA PRO A 72 -18.94 6.97 17.27
C PRO A 72 -19.40 7.79 16.05
N CYS A 73 -20.52 7.38 15.45
CA CYS A 73 -21.05 8.07 14.29
C CYS A 73 -21.66 9.43 14.65
N SER A 74 -21.28 10.48 13.92
CA SER A 74 -21.76 11.85 14.14
C SER A 74 -23.26 12.06 13.87
N CYS A 75 -23.96 11.09 13.29
CA CYS A 75 -25.42 11.14 13.10
C CYS A 75 -26.24 10.84 14.37
N GLY A 76 -25.59 10.58 15.51
CA GLY A 76 -26.27 10.33 16.79
C GLY A 76 -26.81 8.91 16.97
N SER A 77 -26.53 7.97 16.05
CA SER A 77 -27.05 6.60 16.14
C SER A 77 -26.39 5.72 17.23
N GLY A 78 -25.32 6.21 17.88
CA GLY A 78 -24.52 5.43 18.84
C GLY A 78 -23.70 4.29 18.23
N LYS A 79 -23.80 4.04 16.92
CA LYS A 79 -23.06 2.98 16.21
C LYS A 79 -21.68 3.49 15.79
N LYS A 80 -20.71 2.57 15.62
CA LYS A 80 -19.40 2.88 15.02
C LYS A 80 -19.59 3.43 13.60
N TYR A 81 -18.82 4.42 13.18
CA TYR A 81 -18.95 5.10 11.89
C TYR A 81 -18.92 4.13 10.70
N LYS A 82 -18.08 3.08 10.75
CA LYS A 82 -18.06 1.96 9.76
C LYS A 82 -19.36 1.18 9.62
N ASN A 83 -20.15 1.13 10.69
CA ASN A 83 -21.41 0.40 10.77
C ASN A 83 -22.61 1.35 10.70
N CYS A 84 -22.42 2.61 10.29
CA CYS A 84 -23.49 3.58 10.17
C CYS A 84 -23.32 4.36 8.86
N CYS A 85 -22.95 5.64 8.91
CA CYS A 85 -22.89 6.50 7.73
C CYS A 85 -21.81 6.12 6.70
N ARG A 86 -20.78 5.35 7.06
CA ARG A 86 -19.82 4.82 6.06
C ARG A 86 -20.31 3.54 5.37
N LEU A 87 -21.39 2.91 5.84
CA LEU A 87 -21.88 1.72 5.17
C LEU A 87 -22.67 2.16 3.94
N THR A 88 -22.15 1.86 2.75
CA THR A 88 -22.77 2.15 1.46
C THR A 88 -24.07 1.36 1.23
N SER A 89 -24.26 0.25 1.93
CA SER A 89 -25.40 -0.68 1.79
C SER A 89 -26.55 -0.44 2.78
N ARG A 90 -26.62 0.73 3.42
CA ARG A 90 -27.64 1.07 4.43
C ARG A 90 -28.54 2.25 3.99
N ARG A 91 -28.75 2.38 2.68
CA ARG A 91 -29.85 3.16 2.08
C ARG A 91 -30.91 2.22 1.55
#